data_AF-A0A437JEH7-F1
#
_entry.id   AF-A0A437JEH7-F1
#
_cell.length_a   1.000
_cell.length_b   1.000
_cell.length_c   1.000
_cell.angle_alpha   90.00
_cell.angle_beta   90.00
_cell.angle_gamma   90.00
#
_symmetry.space_group_name_H-M   'P 1'
#
loop_
_entity.id
_entity.type
_entity.pdbx_description
1 polymer ?
#
loop_
_entity_poly.entity_id
_entity_poly.type
_entity_poly.pdbx_seq_one_letter_code
_entity_poly.pdbx_strand_id
1 'polypeptide(L)'
;MLLGGAAAIALLSVGYAVLRDKTGAPAPQDAASAPLPVQAPADPAALIQQLQNRVGANPGDAEGWQMLGWAYFEGNRYADAARAYKRATALMPGNATFWSSYGEALVMASEKDPMPPQAADAFGKAIAIDAKDPRARYFLAVARDLKGDHKGAIEDWFALLKDTPSGAPWEKDLRRTIEQVGRIHKIDVTARLAQARSATPHPAIAPVATAAIPGPTRSQMQAAAALPKGQQDQMIDGMIASLEGKLKANPANIDGWIMLIRSRMTLGQSARATQAYRQAVAANPAQAARIRNEARLLDVPGI
;
A
#
# COMPACT_ATOMS: atom_id res chain seq x y z
N MET A 1 1.78 -25.32 37.47
CA MET A 1 0.56 -24.82 36.80
C MET A 1 1.00 -23.81 35.75
N LEU A 2 0.60 -24.04 34.50
CA LEU A 2 1.11 -23.41 33.28
C LEU A 2 0.73 -21.92 33.18
N LEU A 3 1.72 -21.04 33.04
CA LEU A 3 1.55 -19.66 32.56
C LEU A 3 1.89 -19.64 31.06
N GLY A 4 0.94 -20.08 30.24
CA GLY A 4 0.98 -19.89 28.79
C GLY A 4 0.53 -18.46 28.46
N GLY A 5 1.49 -17.54 28.34
CA GLY A 5 1.23 -16.15 27.93
C GLY A 5 0.80 -16.12 26.46
N ALA A 6 -0.48 -15.89 26.22
CA ALA A 6 -1.06 -15.74 24.89
C ALA A 6 -0.53 -14.47 24.20
N ALA A 7 0.44 -14.63 23.31
CA ALA A 7 0.84 -13.60 22.34
C ALA A 7 -0.04 -13.71 21.10
N ALA A 8 -1.29 -13.22 21.19
CA ALA A 8 -2.11 -12.99 20.01
C ALA A 8 -1.71 -11.64 19.39
N ILE A 9 -0.65 -11.64 18.56
CA ILE A 9 -0.28 -10.48 17.75
C ILE A 9 -1.13 -10.54 16.48
N ALA A 10 -2.09 -9.63 16.35
CA ALA A 10 -2.79 -9.40 15.10
C ALA A 10 -1.79 -8.83 14.08
N LEU A 11 -1.38 -9.64 13.12
CA LEU A 11 -0.43 -9.30 12.06
C LEU A 11 -1.20 -9.16 10.74
N LEU A 12 -1.19 -7.97 10.16
CA LEU A 12 -1.64 -7.72 8.79
C LEU A 12 -0.45 -7.24 7.95
N SER A 13 -0.33 -7.82 6.77
CA SER A 13 0.78 -7.73 5.83
C SER A 13 1.06 -6.31 5.34
N VAL A 14 2.31 -5.83 5.50
CA VAL A 14 2.81 -4.49 5.08
C VAL A 14 3.10 -4.41 3.56
N GLY A 15 2.80 -5.44 2.78
CA GLY A 15 3.51 -5.73 1.53
C GLY A 15 3.19 -4.94 0.26
N TYR A 16 2.17 -4.08 0.18
CA TYR A 16 1.62 -3.71 -1.13
C TYR A 16 2.14 -2.39 -1.77
N ALA A 17 2.67 -1.42 -1.02
CA ALA A 17 2.88 -0.07 -1.58
C ALA A 17 4.29 0.24 -2.14
N VAL A 18 5.30 -0.63 -1.95
CA VAL A 18 6.71 -0.29 -2.27
C VAL A 18 7.18 -0.82 -3.64
N LEU A 19 6.44 -1.73 -4.27
CA LEU A 19 6.95 -2.50 -5.42
C LEU A 19 6.82 -1.84 -6.81
N ARG A 20 6.16 -0.69 -6.95
CA ARG A 20 5.91 -0.14 -8.30
C ARG A 20 6.97 0.85 -8.81
N ASP A 21 7.86 1.35 -7.95
CA ASP A 21 8.66 2.54 -8.28
C ASP A 21 10.15 2.27 -8.60
N LYS A 22 10.61 1.00 -8.65
CA LYS A 22 12.06 0.68 -8.77
C LYS A 22 12.52 -0.15 -9.96
N THR A 23 11.67 -0.56 -10.90
CA THR A 23 12.13 -1.29 -12.11
C THR A 23 12.17 -0.39 -13.35
N GLY A 24 13.15 0.51 -13.39
CA GLY A 24 13.57 1.19 -14.61
C GLY A 24 14.45 0.29 -15.49
N ALA A 25 13.90 -0.81 -16.02
CA ALA A 25 14.60 -1.68 -16.97
C ALA A 25 13.84 -1.78 -18.30
N PRO A 26 14.50 -1.57 -19.46
CA PRO A 26 13.88 -1.80 -20.77
C PRO A 26 13.69 -3.31 -21.00
N ALA A 27 12.51 -3.69 -21.52
CA ALA A 27 12.12 -5.08 -21.73
C ALA A 27 12.95 -5.77 -22.84
N PRO A 28 13.42 -7.02 -22.65
CA PRO A 28 13.71 -7.91 -23.77
C PRO A 28 12.39 -8.32 -24.42
N GLN A 29 12.29 -8.08 -25.73
CA GLN A 29 11.22 -8.60 -26.57
C GLN A 29 11.49 -10.07 -26.84
N ASP A 30 10.86 -10.97 -26.07
CA ASP A 30 10.61 -12.34 -26.49
C ASP A 30 9.28 -12.81 -25.89
N ALA A 31 8.44 -13.34 -26.76
CA ALA A 31 7.02 -13.59 -26.52
C ALA A 31 6.80 -14.74 -25.52
N ALA A 32 6.64 -14.42 -24.24
CA ALA A 32 5.92 -15.25 -23.24
C ALA A 32 5.41 -14.45 -22.02
N SER A 33 5.36 -13.12 -22.10
CA SER A 33 4.98 -12.22 -21.01
C SER A 33 3.70 -11.46 -21.33
N ALA A 34 2.59 -12.18 -21.54
CA ALA A 34 1.30 -11.51 -21.58
C ALA A 34 0.94 -11.05 -20.15
N PRO A 35 0.62 -9.76 -19.93
CA PRO A 35 -0.02 -9.32 -18.71
C PRO A 35 -1.30 -10.14 -18.52
N LEU A 36 -1.46 -10.74 -17.34
CA LEU A 36 -2.70 -11.45 -17.01
C LEU A 36 -3.90 -10.49 -17.18
N PRO A 37 -5.04 -10.95 -17.73
CA PRO A 37 -6.24 -10.13 -17.81
C PRO A 37 -6.57 -9.53 -16.45
N VAL A 38 -6.82 -8.22 -16.42
CA VAL A 38 -7.21 -7.47 -15.22
C VAL A 38 -8.68 -7.75 -14.89
N GLN A 39 -8.97 -9.00 -14.54
CA GLN A 39 -9.95 -9.31 -13.51
C GLN A 39 -9.15 -10.02 -12.44
N ALA A 40 -8.98 -9.39 -11.29
CA ALA A 40 -8.59 -10.12 -10.10
C ALA A 40 -9.54 -11.32 -10.02
N PRO A 41 -9.06 -12.57 -10.00
CA PRO A 41 -9.96 -13.70 -9.84
C PRO A 41 -10.79 -13.44 -8.59
N ALA A 42 -12.11 -13.42 -8.74
CA ALA A 42 -13.01 -13.30 -7.60
C ALA A 42 -12.82 -14.44 -6.58
N ASP A 43 -12.09 -15.48 -6.98
CA ASP A 43 -11.71 -16.65 -6.20
C ASP A 43 -10.18 -16.70 -5.96
N PRO A 44 -9.72 -16.56 -4.70
CA PRO A 44 -8.31 -16.75 -4.33
C PRO A 44 -7.70 -18.07 -4.79
N ALA A 45 -8.49 -19.15 -4.87
CA ALA A 45 -7.99 -20.46 -5.33
C ALA A 45 -7.64 -20.43 -6.82
N ALA A 46 -8.46 -19.77 -7.64
CA ALA A 46 -8.20 -19.60 -9.07
C ALA A 46 -6.93 -18.77 -9.32
N LEU A 47 -6.69 -17.71 -8.53
CA LEU A 47 -5.47 -16.93 -8.61
C LEU A 47 -4.22 -17.76 -8.27
N ILE A 48 -4.28 -18.55 -7.20
CA ILE A 48 -3.19 -19.45 -6.81
C ILE A 48 -2.89 -20.44 -7.93
N GLN A 49 -3.92 -21.07 -8.51
CA GLN A 49 -3.73 -22.04 -9.60
C GLN A 49 -3.10 -21.41 -10.84
N GLN A 50 -3.53 -20.19 -11.20
CA GLN A 50 -2.97 -19.43 -12.30
C GLN A 50 -1.49 -19.11 -12.06
N LEU A 51 -1.13 -18.68 -10.85
CA LEU A 51 0.23 -18.37 -10.46
C LEU A 51 1.12 -19.61 -10.39
N GLN A 52 0.59 -20.75 -9.94
CA GLN A 52 1.27 -22.05 -9.99
C GLN A 52 1.59 -22.45 -11.44
N ASN A 53 0.64 -22.31 -12.36
CA ASN A 53 0.86 -22.60 -13.78
C ASN A 53 1.94 -21.67 -14.37
N ARG A 54 1.93 -20.38 -14.03
CA ARG A 54 2.93 -19.39 -14.46
C ARG A 54 4.34 -19.78 -14.04
N VAL A 55 4.55 -20.09 -12.76
CA VAL A 55 5.88 -20.47 -12.26
C VAL A 55 6.29 -21.88 -12.68
N GLY A 56 5.33 -22.76 -13.00
CA GLY A 56 5.60 -24.06 -13.61
C GLY A 56 6.10 -23.94 -15.04
N ALA A 57 5.49 -23.05 -15.84
CA ALA A 57 5.91 -22.76 -17.20
C ALA A 57 7.23 -21.98 -17.27
N ASN A 58 7.47 -21.08 -16.31
CA ASN A 58 8.72 -20.34 -16.18
C ASN A 58 9.28 -20.38 -14.74
N PRO A 59 10.07 -21.41 -14.39
CA PRO A 59 10.67 -21.55 -13.05
C PRO A 59 11.68 -20.47 -12.67
N GLY A 60 12.10 -19.63 -13.62
CA GLY A 60 13.00 -18.48 -13.42
C GLY A 60 12.29 -17.16 -13.14
N ASP A 61 10.94 -17.13 -13.16
CA ASP A 61 10.15 -15.93 -12.95
C ASP A 61 10.08 -15.53 -11.46
N ALA A 62 11.06 -14.75 -11.00
CA ALA A 62 11.17 -14.31 -9.61
C ALA A 62 9.93 -13.54 -9.14
N GLU A 63 9.35 -12.70 -10.01
CA GLU A 63 8.14 -11.93 -9.71
C GLU A 63 6.92 -12.85 -9.62
N GLY A 64 6.81 -13.84 -10.51
CA GLY A 64 5.77 -14.88 -10.45
C GLY A 64 5.82 -15.66 -9.13
N TRP A 65 7.01 -16.03 -8.67
CA TRP A 65 7.21 -16.66 -7.36
C TRP A 65 6.85 -15.74 -6.19
N GLN A 66 7.13 -14.43 -6.29
CA GLN A 66 6.71 -13.45 -5.28
C GLN A 66 5.18 -13.33 -5.23
N MET A 67 4.52 -13.21 -6.38
CA MET A 67 3.07 -13.09 -6.46
C MET A 67 2.39 -14.35 -5.92
N LEU A 68 2.93 -15.54 -6.23
CA LEU A 68 2.44 -16.79 -5.70
C LEU A 68 2.60 -16.85 -4.18
N GLY A 69 3.75 -16.41 -3.65
CA GLY A 69 3.97 -16.28 -2.21
C GLY A 69 2.95 -15.37 -1.54
N TRP A 70 2.63 -14.23 -2.17
CA TRP A 70 1.61 -13.31 -1.67
C TRP A 70 0.22 -13.93 -1.68
N ALA A 71 -0.19 -14.55 -2.78
CA ALA A 71 -1.50 -15.19 -2.87
C ALA A 71 -1.67 -16.30 -1.81
N TYR A 72 -0.62 -17.09 -1.54
CA TYR A 72 -0.63 -18.03 -0.43
C TYR A 72 -0.72 -17.36 0.94
N PHE A 73 0.00 -16.26 1.13
CA PHE A 73 0.00 -15.53 2.39
C PHE A 73 -1.38 -14.98 2.73
N GLU A 74 -2.05 -14.31 1.77
CA GLU A 74 -3.43 -13.81 1.94
C GLU A 74 -4.43 -14.95 2.16
N GLY A 75 -4.15 -16.14 1.61
CA GLY A 75 -4.90 -17.36 1.86
C GLY A 75 -4.58 -18.05 3.20
N ASN A 76 -3.80 -17.44 4.10
CA ASN A 76 -3.29 -18.01 5.35
C ASN A 76 -2.45 -19.30 5.18
N ARG A 77 -1.97 -19.58 3.97
CA ARG A 77 -1.11 -20.73 3.64
C ARG A 77 0.35 -20.35 3.82
N TYR A 78 0.73 -19.99 5.04
CA TYR A 78 2.04 -19.39 5.34
C TYR A 78 3.24 -20.28 4.99
N ALA A 79 3.13 -21.60 5.19
CA ALA A 79 4.20 -22.53 4.81
C ALA A 79 4.40 -22.62 3.29
N ASP A 80 3.31 -22.54 2.51
CA ASP A 80 3.39 -22.45 1.05
C ASP A 80 3.97 -21.11 0.60
N ALA A 81 3.53 -20.01 1.23
CA ALA A 81 4.06 -18.68 0.99
C ALA A 81 5.57 -18.62 1.21
N ALA A 82 6.06 -19.19 2.32
CA ALA A 82 7.48 -19.25 2.63
C ALA A 82 8.27 -20.01 1.56
N ARG A 83 7.74 -21.12 1.01
CA ARG A 83 8.39 -21.85 -0.08
C ARG A 83 8.49 -21.02 -1.37
N ALA A 84 7.40 -20.35 -1.75
CA ALA A 84 7.37 -19.52 -2.95
C ALA A 84 8.28 -18.29 -2.81
N TYR A 85 8.23 -17.58 -1.68
CA TYR A 85 9.14 -16.47 -1.43
C TYR A 85 10.60 -16.89 -1.36
N LYS A 86 10.92 -18.06 -0.76
CA LYS A 86 12.28 -18.60 -0.78
C LYS A 86 12.79 -18.75 -2.22
N ARG A 87 11.94 -19.24 -3.13
CA ARG A 87 12.30 -19.34 -4.55
C ARG A 87 12.54 -17.97 -5.19
N ALA A 88 11.70 -16.98 -4.90
CA ALA A 88 11.91 -15.60 -5.34
C ALA A 88 13.25 -15.02 -4.83
N THR A 89 13.61 -15.25 -3.56
CA THR A 89 14.90 -14.78 -2.98
C THR A 89 16.11 -15.46 -3.61
N ALA A 90 15.98 -16.72 -4.05
CA ALA A 90 17.06 -17.43 -4.73
C ALA A 90 17.30 -16.90 -6.16
N LEU A 91 16.23 -16.44 -6.84
CA LEU A 91 16.30 -15.88 -8.19
C LEU A 91 16.74 -14.42 -8.19
N MET A 92 16.34 -13.65 -7.18
CA MET A 92 16.71 -12.24 -7.01
C MET A 92 17.20 -11.97 -5.58
N PRO A 93 18.46 -12.34 -5.25
CA PRO A 93 18.99 -12.19 -3.90
C PRO A 93 19.19 -10.73 -3.47
N GLY A 94 19.21 -9.78 -4.41
CA GLY A 94 19.35 -8.34 -4.15
C GLY A 94 18.02 -7.60 -3.90
N ASN A 95 16.89 -8.31 -3.74
CA ASN A 95 15.59 -7.68 -3.50
C ASN A 95 15.22 -7.77 -2.01
N ALA A 96 15.30 -6.64 -1.30
CA ALA A 96 14.99 -6.55 0.13
C ALA A 96 13.55 -7.01 0.45
N THR A 97 12.57 -6.61 -0.36
CA THR A 97 11.16 -6.94 -0.17
C THR A 97 10.91 -8.44 -0.25
N PHE A 98 11.63 -9.18 -1.11
CA PHE A 98 11.49 -10.63 -1.21
C PHE A 98 11.99 -11.31 0.06
N TRP A 99 13.12 -10.84 0.59
CA TRP A 99 13.66 -11.33 1.86
C TRP A 99 12.76 -11.00 3.04
N SER A 100 12.22 -9.78 3.12
CA SER A 100 11.34 -9.39 4.22
C SER A 100 10.00 -10.14 4.15
N SER A 101 9.42 -10.34 2.97
CA SER A 101 8.24 -11.19 2.77
C SER A 101 8.50 -12.66 3.14
N TYR A 102 9.67 -13.20 2.79
CA TYR A 102 10.06 -14.56 3.18
C TYR A 102 10.13 -14.71 4.71
N GLY A 103 10.77 -13.75 5.39
CA GLY A 103 10.85 -13.72 6.84
C GLY A 103 9.48 -13.68 7.50
N GLU A 104 8.58 -12.80 7.02
CA GLU A 104 7.21 -12.69 7.54
C GLU A 104 6.43 -14.00 7.36
N ALA A 105 6.50 -14.62 6.19
CA ALA A 105 5.86 -15.92 5.95
C ALA A 105 6.40 -17.02 6.88
N LEU A 106 7.69 -17.01 7.20
CA LEU A 106 8.27 -17.95 8.17
C LEU A 106 7.79 -17.70 9.60
N VAL A 107 7.65 -16.43 10.01
CA VAL A 107 7.07 -16.09 11.33
C VAL A 107 5.64 -16.61 11.41
N MET A 108 4.81 -16.31 10.41
CA MET A 108 3.40 -16.69 10.41
C MET A 108 3.19 -18.21 10.29
N ALA A 109 4.13 -18.93 9.67
CA ALA A 109 4.09 -20.39 9.60
C ALA A 109 4.56 -21.06 10.90
N SER A 110 5.16 -20.32 11.84
CA SER A 110 5.64 -20.86 13.10
C SER A 110 4.52 -20.89 14.14
N GLU A 111 4.26 -22.05 14.72
CA GLU A 111 3.38 -22.19 15.89
C GLU A 111 4.13 -21.98 17.22
N LYS A 112 5.43 -21.69 17.15
CA LYS A 112 6.32 -21.65 18.31
C LYS A 112 6.98 -20.30 18.48
N ASP A 113 7.03 -19.86 19.73
CA ASP A 113 7.95 -18.83 20.21
C ASP A 113 9.29 -19.46 20.64
N PRO A 114 10.42 -18.76 20.47
CA PRO A 114 10.57 -17.45 19.84
C PRO A 114 10.60 -17.52 18.30
N MET A 115 10.67 -16.34 17.65
CA MET A 115 10.81 -16.19 16.19
C MET A 115 11.80 -17.21 15.58
N PRO A 116 11.45 -17.89 14.47
CA PRO A 116 12.35 -18.84 13.81
C PRO A 116 13.69 -18.18 13.41
N PRO A 117 14.85 -18.85 13.61
CA PRO A 117 16.15 -18.30 13.21
C PRO A 117 16.22 -17.93 11.72
N GLN A 118 15.60 -18.75 10.85
CA GLN A 118 15.54 -18.48 9.42
C GLN A 118 14.77 -17.20 9.09
N ALA A 119 13.77 -16.83 9.89
CA ALA A 119 13.05 -15.57 9.70
C ALA A 119 13.94 -14.38 10.07
N ALA A 120 14.64 -14.46 11.21
CA ALA A 120 15.60 -13.44 11.62
C ALA A 120 16.72 -13.24 10.58
N ASP A 121 17.25 -14.34 10.02
CA ASP A 121 18.25 -14.28 8.94
C ASP A 121 17.69 -13.61 7.68
N ALA A 122 16.43 -13.88 7.33
CA ALA A 122 15.77 -13.25 6.18
C ALA A 122 15.60 -11.74 6.38
N PHE A 123 15.15 -11.30 7.56
CA PHE A 123 15.08 -9.87 7.87
C PHE A 123 16.46 -9.21 7.94
N GLY A 124 17.48 -9.92 8.43
CA GLY A 124 18.87 -9.46 8.41
C GLY A 124 19.40 -9.24 6.98
N LYS A 125 19.04 -10.11 6.03
CA LYS A 125 19.35 -9.89 4.61
C LYS A 125 18.58 -8.71 4.03
N ALA A 126 17.30 -8.58 4.36
CA ALA A 126 16.49 -7.46 3.88
C ALA A 126 17.07 -6.12 4.33
N ILE A 127 17.42 -5.96 5.62
CA ILE A 127 17.97 -4.70 6.16
C ILE A 127 19.39 -4.40 5.64
N ALA A 128 20.17 -5.44 5.29
CA ALA A 128 21.47 -5.27 4.67
C ALA A 128 21.38 -4.76 3.22
N ILE A 129 20.27 -5.05 2.52
CA ILE A 129 19.98 -4.57 1.16
C ILE A 129 19.29 -3.20 1.19
N ASP A 130 18.26 -3.05 2.02
CA ASP A 130 17.53 -1.80 2.23
C ASP A 130 17.32 -1.58 3.74
N ALA A 131 18.15 -0.71 4.31
CA ALA A 131 18.10 -0.37 5.72
C ALA A 131 16.78 0.31 6.15
N LYS A 132 15.93 0.73 5.19
CA LYS A 132 14.62 1.34 5.44
C LYS A 132 13.45 0.40 5.21
N ASP A 133 13.67 -0.89 4.87
CA ASP A 133 12.58 -1.84 4.71
C ASP A 133 11.71 -1.90 5.99
N PRO A 134 10.44 -1.48 5.93
CA PRO A 134 9.63 -1.29 7.12
C PRO A 134 9.27 -2.62 7.81
N ARG A 135 9.12 -3.68 7.02
CA ARG A 135 8.76 -5.02 7.52
C ARG A 135 9.94 -5.63 8.26
N ALA A 136 11.14 -5.56 7.69
CA ALA A 136 12.35 -6.04 8.33
C ALA A 136 12.64 -5.28 9.64
N ARG A 137 12.51 -3.95 9.64
CA ARG A 137 12.66 -3.12 10.85
C ARG A 137 11.65 -3.52 11.93
N TYR A 138 10.39 -3.73 11.55
CA TYR A 138 9.35 -4.16 12.49
C TYR A 138 9.70 -5.49 13.16
N PHE A 139 10.00 -6.52 12.36
CA PHE A 139 10.22 -7.86 12.88
C PHE A 139 11.58 -8.03 13.58
N LEU A 140 12.61 -7.26 13.21
CA LEU A 140 13.87 -7.23 13.97
C LEU A 140 13.66 -6.61 15.37
N ALA A 141 12.81 -5.59 15.48
CA ALA A 141 12.41 -5.06 16.79
C ALA A 141 11.55 -6.07 17.58
N VAL A 142 10.67 -6.85 16.94
CA VAL A 142 9.99 -7.99 17.59
C VAL A 142 11.01 -9.02 18.09
N ALA A 143 12.01 -9.38 17.29
CA ALA A 143 13.05 -10.32 17.72
C ALA A 143 13.87 -9.80 18.91
N ARG A 144 14.04 -8.48 19.01
CA ARG A 144 14.69 -7.80 20.14
C ARG A 144 13.83 -7.83 21.40
N ASP A 145 12.53 -7.58 21.25
CA ASP A 145 11.53 -7.67 22.32
C ASP A 145 11.45 -9.09 22.91
N LEU A 146 11.38 -10.11 22.05
CA LEU A 146 11.37 -11.52 22.46
C LEU A 146 12.64 -11.96 23.20
N LYS A 147 13.76 -11.24 23.01
CA LYS A 147 15.02 -11.47 23.73
C LYS A 147 15.10 -10.70 25.06
N GLY A 148 14.06 -9.95 25.42
CA GLY A 148 13.97 -9.20 26.67
C GLY A 148 14.41 -7.74 26.57
N ASP A 149 14.88 -7.27 25.41
CA ASP A 149 15.24 -5.86 25.22
C ASP A 149 14.04 -5.04 24.73
N HIS A 150 13.03 -4.98 25.61
CA HIS A 150 11.75 -4.30 25.36
C HIS A 150 11.94 -2.79 25.11
N LYS A 151 12.87 -2.17 25.84
CA LYS A 151 13.18 -0.74 25.66
C LYS A 151 13.80 -0.51 24.28
N GLY A 152 14.80 -1.30 23.91
CA GLY A 152 15.42 -1.22 22.59
C GLY A 152 14.43 -1.47 21.46
N ALA A 153 13.54 -2.46 21.60
CA ALA A 153 12.48 -2.72 20.62
C ALA A 153 11.52 -1.53 20.46
N ILE A 154 11.11 -0.90 21.57
CA ILE A 154 10.28 0.31 21.54
C ILE A 154 11.01 1.46 20.84
N GLU A 155 12.31 1.66 21.10
CA GLU A 155 13.10 2.67 20.39
C GLU A 155 13.14 2.42 18.88
N ASP A 156 13.36 1.17 18.47
CA ASP A 156 13.41 0.78 17.06
C ASP A 156 12.05 0.97 16.37
N TRP A 157 10.95 0.63 17.05
CA TRP A 157 9.59 0.89 16.55
C TRP A 157 9.25 2.38 16.48
N PHE A 158 9.71 3.20 17.41
CA PHE A 158 9.55 4.65 17.31
C PHE A 158 10.37 5.23 16.15
N ALA A 159 11.57 4.72 15.90
CA ALA A 159 12.35 5.10 14.72
C ALA A 159 11.64 4.70 13.43
N LEU A 160 11.04 3.51 13.38
CA LEU A 160 10.20 3.09 12.25
C LEU A 160 8.97 3.98 12.09
N LEU A 161 8.30 4.33 13.19
CA LEU A 161 7.12 5.20 13.18
C LEU A 161 7.46 6.60 12.65
N LYS A 162 8.64 7.13 13.00
CA LYS A 162 9.13 8.42 12.49
C LYS A 162 9.33 8.40 10.97
N ASP A 163 9.82 7.29 10.42
CA ASP A 163 10.07 7.15 8.98
C ASP A 163 8.83 6.67 8.21
N THR A 164 7.73 6.35 8.91
CA THR A 164 6.50 5.85 8.29
C THR A 164 5.77 7.00 7.59
N PRO A 165 5.45 6.88 6.28
CA PRO A 165 4.66 7.88 5.58
C PRO A 165 3.28 8.08 6.23
N SER A 166 2.81 9.32 6.23
CA SER A 166 1.47 9.66 6.74
C SER A 166 0.40 8.84 6.01
N GLY A 167 -0.47 8.16 6.77
CA GLY A 167 -1.56 7.36 6.20
C GLY A 167 -1.15 5.96 5.75
N ALA A 168 0.07 5.51 6.08
CA ALA A 168 0.46 4.13 5.87
C ALA A 168 -0.52 3.17 6.57
N PRO A 169 -1.06 2.14 5.87
CA PRO A 169 -2.06 1.22 6.43
C PRO A 169 -1.63 0.55 7.75
N TRP A 170 -0.33 0.34 7.96
CA TRP A 170 0.25 -0.32 9.13
C TRP A 170 0.59 0.61 10.30
N GLU A 171 0.50 1.94 10.13
CA GLU A 171 0.89 2.91 11.17
C GLU A 171 0.10 2.71 12.47
N LYS A 172 -1.20 2.45 12.35
CA LYS A 172 -2.10 2.23 13.49
C LYS A 172 -1.69 1.00 14.31
N ASP A 173 -1.31 -0.08 13.64
CA ASP A 173 -0.94 -1.32 14.30
C ASP A 173 0.45 -1.21 14.93
N LEU A 174 1.40 -0.53 14.28
CA LEU A 174 2.70 -0.20 14.88
C LEU A 174 2.56 0.59 16.19
N ARG A 175 1.69 1.61 16.22
CA ARG A 175 1.40 2.37 17.45
C ARG A 175 0.79 1.48 18.53
N ARG A 176 -0.13 0.58 18.17
CA ARG A 176 -0.72 -0.40 19.10
C ARG A 176 0.34 -1.34 19.67
N THR A 177 1.28 -1.82 18.85
CA THR A 177 2.40 -2.65 19.32
C THR A 177 3.24 -1.92 20.36
N ILE A 178 3.65 -0.67 20.08
CA ILE A 178 4.42 0.16 21.01
C ILE A 178 3.66 0.34 22.34
N GLU A 179 2.38 0.67 22.28
CA GLU A 179 1.53 0.84 23.46
C GLU A 179 1.38 -0.45 24.27
N GLN A 180 1.14 -1.58 23.60
CA GLN A 180 0.95 -2.88 24.24
C GLN A 180 2.22 -3.36 24.95
N VAL A 181 3.37 -3.30 24.28
CA VAL A 181 4.65 -3.69 24.87
C VAL A 181 5.02 -2.74 26.00
N GLY A 182 4.81 -1.43 25.82
CA GLY A 182 4.98 -0.43 26.88
C GLY A 182 4.14 -0.76 28.12
N ARG A 183 2.87 -1.11 27.94
CA ARG A 183 1.97 -1.50 29.04
C ARG A 183 2.42 -2.79 29.74
N ILE A 184 2.79 -3.82 28.98
CA ILE A 184 3.21 -5.13 29.53
C ILE A 184 4.47 -4.96 30.38
N HIS A 185 5.43 -4.17 29.89
CA HIS A 185 6.74 -4.00 30.53
C HIS A 185 6.86 -2.73 31.38
N LYS A 186 5.74 -2.02 31.61
CA LYS A 186 5.66 -0.80 32.43
C LYS A 186 6.61 0.31 31.95
N ILE A 187 6.73 0.48 30.63
CA ILE A 187 7.48 1.55 29.96
C ILE A 187 6.48 2.61 29.50
N ASP A 188 6.62 3.84 30.00
CA ASP A 188 5.75 4.95 29.59
C ASP A 188 6.11 5.40 28.16
N VAL A 189 5.15 5.22 27.26
CA VAL A 189 5.22 5.60 25.85
C VAL A 189 4.16 6.63 25.48
N THR A 190 3.27 7.01 26.40
CA THR A 190 2.05 7.78 26.11
C THR A 190 2.39 9.17 25.61
N ALA A 191 3.26 9.89 26.33
CA ALA A 191 3.69 11.23 25.93
C ALA A 191 4.39 11.21 24.56
N ARG A 192 5.22 10.19 24.30
CA ARG A 192 5.97 10.07 23.05
C ARG A 192 5.08 9.64 21.87
N LEU A 193 4.07 8.80 22.08
CA LEU A 193 3.07 8.47 21.06
C LEU A 193 2.20 9.68 20.70
N ALA A 194 1.82 10.49 21.70
CA ALA A 194 1.11 11.75 21.50
C ALA A 194 1.99 12.75 20.73
N GLN A 195 3.26 12.90 21.13
CA GLN A 195 4.21 13.72 20.38
C GLN A 195 4.42 13.18 18.97
N ALA A 196 4.57 11.88 18.73
CA ALA A 196 4.69 11.33 17.37
C ALA A 196 3.42 11.49 16.52
N ARG A 197 2.29 11.89 17.13
CA ARG A 197 1.07 12.29 16.41
C ARG A 197 1.07 13.79 16.10
N SER A 198 1.71 14.61 16.92
CA SER A 198 1.82 16.07 16.78
C SER A 198 3.07 16.52 16.03
N ALA A 199 4.16 15.77 16.13
CA ALA A 199 5.48 15.92 15.51
C ALA A 199 5.52 15.42 14.06
N THR A 200 4.38 14.96 13.57
CA THR A 200 3.97 15.15 12.19
C THR A 200 3.19 16.47 12.05
N PRO A 201 3.79 17.67 12.21
CA PRO A 201 3.49 18.70 11.25
C PRO A 201 4.03 18.16 9.94
N HIS A 202 3.10 17.73 9.11
CA HIS A 202 3.13 18.21 7.75
C HIS A 202 3.86 19.59 7.75
N PRO A 203 4.92 19.85 6.93
CA PRO A 203 4.63 20.85 5.94
C PRO A 203 3.29 20.35 5.44
N ALA A 204 2.26 21.16 5.57
CA ALA A 204 1.49 21.18 4.40
C ALA A 204 2.59 21.39 3.32
N ILE A 205 2.90 20.35 2.52
CA ILE A 205 2.55 20.52 1.12
C ILE A 205 1.22 21.19 1.32
N ALA A 206 1.21 22.53 1.21
CA ALA A 206 -0.03 23.24 1.27
C ALA A 206 -0.94 22.34 0.43
N PRO A 207 -2.23 22.20 0.70
CA PRO A 207 -3.02 22.00 -0.47
C PRO A 207 -2.74 23.23 -1.37
N VAL A 208 -1.61 23.28 -2.12
CA VAL A 208 -1.63 23.38 -3.55
C VAL A 208 -2.65 22.32 -3.95
N ALA A 209 -3.90 22.75 -3.87
CA ALA A 209 -5.04 22.19 -4.56
C ALA A 209 -5.58 20.81 -4.13
N THR A 210 -5.54 20.37 -2.87
CA THR A 210 -6.51 19.35 -2.41
C THR A 210 -6.95 19.59 -0.97
N ALA A 211 -7.72 20.65 -0.75
CA ALA A 211 -8.83 20.52 0.20
C ALA A 211 -9.72 19.40 -0.34
N ALA A 212 -9.40 18.15 0.02
CA ALA A 212 -10.44 17.18 0.24
C ALA A 212 -11.29 17.80 1.32
N ILE A 213 -12.38 18.44 0.89
CA ILE A 213 -13.55 18.65 1.71
C ILE A 213 -13.74 17.31 2.43
N PRO A 214 -13.62 17.26 3.76
CA PRO A 214 -13.91 16.03 4.49
C PRO A 214 -15.24 15.52 3.95
N GLY A 215 -15.24 14.29 3.43
CA GLY A 215 -16.48 13.66 3.02
C GLY A 215 -17.47 13.83 4.18
N PRO A 216 -18.69 14.34 3.92
CA PRO A 216 -19.59 14.77 4.98
C PRO A 216 -19.70 13.65 6.01
N THR A 217 -19.52 13.99 7.28
CA THR A 217 -19.74 13.07 8.39
C THR A 217 -21.13 12.46 8.27
N ARG A 218 -21.40 11.32 8.90
CA ARG A 218 -22.71 10.66 8.84
C ARG A 218 -23.89 11.61 9.19
N SER A 219 -23.63 12.57 10.09
CA SER A 219 -24.56 13.65 10.44
C SER A 219 -24.70 14.70 9.32
N GLN A 220 -23.60 15.08 8.66
CA GLN A 220 -23.64 15.98 7.50
C GLN A 220 -24.26 15.33 6.26
N MET A 221 -24.13 14.01 6.06
CA MET A 221 -24.82 13.28 4.99
C MET A 221 -26.33 13.24 5.20
N GLN A 222 -26.78 13.08 6.45
CA GLN A 222 -28.21 13.15 6.79
C GLN A 222 -28.78 14.57 6.63
N ALA A 223 -28.01 15.59 7.02
CA ALA A 223 -28.39 16.99 6.80
C ALA A 223 -28.42 17.35 5.30
N ALA A 224 -27.47 16.85 4.51
CA ALA A 224 -27.44 17.06 3.07
C ALA A 224 -28.57 16.33 2.35
N ALA A 225 -28.91 15.09 2.76
CA ALA A 225 -30.05 14.33 2.23
C ALA A 225 -31.42 14.98 2.52
N ALA A 226 -31.47 15.93 3.46
CA ALA A 226 -32.66 16.72 3.78
C ALA A 226 -32.77 18.04 2.99
N LEU A 227 -31.77 18.39 2.15
CA LEU A 227 -31.80 19.61 1.34
C LEU A 227 -32.66 19.46 0.08
N PRO A 228 -33.38 20.51 -0.37
CA PRO A 228 -34.13 20.48 -1.63
C PRO A 228 -33.23 20.23 -2.84
N LYS A 229 -33.71 19.43 -3.80
CA LYS A 229 -32.96 18.91 -4.95
C LYS A 229 -32.31 19.95 -5.90
N GLY A 230 -32.47 21.25 -5.71
CA GLY A 230 -31.81 22.28 -6.52
C GLY A 230 -30.53 22.88 -5.91
N GLN A 231 -30.29 22.71 -4.61
CA GLN A 231 -29.17 23.37 -3.92
C GLN A 231 -27.89 22.52 -3.91
N GLN A 232 -28.02 21.20 -4.05
CA GLN A 232 -26.89 20.28 -4.17
C GLN A 232 -26.16 20.44 -5.52
N ASP A 233 -26.91 20.66 -6.60
CA ASP A 233 -26.37 20.81 -7.95
C ASP A 233 -25.49 22.07 -8.08
N GLN A 234 -25.93 23.20 -7.51
CA GLN A 234 -25.16 24.45 -7.49
C GLN A 234 -23.84 24.33 -6.73
N MET A 235 -23.83 23.54 -5.67
CA MET A 235 -22.63 23.29 -4.88
C MET A 235 -21.62 22.43 -5.66
N ILE A 236 -22.10 21.41 -6.39
CA ILE A 236 -21.28 20.55 -7.24
C ILE A 236 -20.65 21.36 -8.38
N ASP A 237 -21.45 22.20 -9.05
CA ASP A 237 -20.97 23.06 -10.15
C ASP A 237 -19.85 24.02 -9.69
N GLY A 238 -19.98 24.61 -8.49
CA GLY A 238 -18.95 25.47 -7.91
C GLY A 238 -17.62 24.74 -7.64
N MET A 239 -17.69 23.47 -7.18
CA MET A 239 -16.49 22.66 -6.94
C MET A 239 -15.76 22.32 -8.23
N ILE A 240 -16.49 21.99 -9.30
CA ILE A 240 -15.93 21.69 -10.62
C ILE A 240 -15.28 22.92 -11.23
N ALA A 241 -15.94 24.09 -11.15
CA ALA A 241 -15.36 25.34 -11.65
C ALA A 241 -14.05 25.71 -10.94
N SER A 242 -13.95 25.49 -9.62
CA SER A 242 -12.71 25.69 -8.86
C SER A 242 -11.60 24.76 -9.32
N LEU A 243 -11.93 23.48 -9.57
CA LEU A 243 -10.97 22.48 -10.05
C LEU A 243 -10.43 22.85 -11.44
N GLU A 244 -11.31 23.26 -12.36
CA GLU A 244 -10.92 23.71 -13.69
C GLU A 244 -9.99 24.93 -13.66
N GLY A 245 -10.28 25.91 -12.78
CA GLY A 245 -9.41 27.07 -12.58
C GLY A 245 -8.00 26.67 -12.13
N LYS A 246 -7.91 25.73 -11.18
CA LYS A 246 -6.63 25.19 -10.69
C LYS A 246 -5.86 24.42 -11.76
N LEU A 247 -6.54 23.67 -12.61
CA LEU A 247 -5.92 22.93 -13.71
C LEU A 247 -5.45 23.82 -14.85
N LYS A 248 -6.10 24.96 -15.08
CA LYS A 248 -5.58 25.99 -15.99
C LYS A 248 -4.30 26.63 -15.45
N ALA A 249 -4.22 26.85 -14.14
CA ALA A 249 -3.03 27.41 -13.49
C ALA A 249 -1.88 26.41 -13.35
N ASN A 250 -2.18 25.12 -13.20
CA ASN A 250 -1.19 24.04 -13.17
C ASN A 250 -1.60 22.88 -14.12
N PRO A 251 -1.36 23.03 -15.44
CA PRO A 251 -1.75 22.04 -16.43
C PRO A 251 -1.01 20.70 -16.30
N ALA A 252 0.13 20.68 -15.62
CA ALA A 252 0.94 19.48 -15.36
C ALA A 252 0.31 18.53 -14.33
N ASN A 253 -0.76 18.94 -13.65
CA ASN A 253 -1.44 18.12 -12.65
C ASN A 253 -2.32 17.04 -13.29
N ILE A 254 -1.70 15.93 -13.66
CA ILE A 254 -2.35 14.77 -14.31
C ILE A 254 -3.47 14.19 -13.44
N ASP A 255 -3.25 14.03 -12.13
CA ASP A 255 -4.24 13.44 -11.22
C ASP A 255 -5.48 14.33 -11.10
N GLY A 256 -5.30 15.64 -11.08
CA GLY A 256 -6.41 16.59 -11.09
C GLY A 256 -7.21 16.55 -12.40
N TRP A 257 -6.55 16.39 -13.55
CA TRP A 257 -7.24 16.17 -14.84
C TRP A 257 -8.06 14.88 -14.85
N ILE A 258 -7.50 13.76 -14.35
CA ILE A 258 -8.22 12.48 -14.24
C ILE A 258 -9.43 12.62 -13.30
N MET A 259 -9.28 13.33 -12.19
CA MET A 259 -10.37 13.61 -11.26
C MET A 259 -11.49 14.44 -11.91
N LEU A 260 -11.16 15.46 -12.71
CA LEU A 260 -12.14 16.25 -13.45
C LEU A 260 -12.91 15.40 -14.47
N ILE A 261 -12.21 14.52 -15.20
CA ILE A 261 -12.81 13.59 -16.17
C ILE A 261 -13.79 12.65 -15.46
N ARG A 262 -13.38 12.04 -14.34
CA ARG A 262 -14.22 11.14 -13.54
C ARG A 262 -15.46 11.85 -12.99
N SER A 263 -15.29 13.03 -12.40
CA SER A 263 -16.41 13.82 -11.87
C SER A 263 -17.44 14.16 -12.95
N ARG A 264 -17.00 14.57 -14.14
CA ARG A 264 -17.90 14.85 -15.28
C ARG A 264 -18.61 13.58 -15.79
N MET A 265 -17.96 12.42 -15.80
CA MET A 265 -18.61 11.16 -16.14
C MET A 265 -19.67 10.73 -15.11
N THR A 266 -19.40 10.88 -13.82
CA THR A 266 -20.38 10.60 -12.75
C THR A 266 -21.63 11.49 -12.85
N LEU A 267 -21.48 12.72 -13.34
CA LEU A 267 -22.58 13.66 -13.53
C LEU A 267 -23.28 13.51 -14.90
N GLY A 268 -22.93 12.49 -15.70
CA GLY A 268 -23.48 12.29 -17.05
C GLY A 268 -23.06 13.36 -18.06
N GLN A 269 -22.06 14.19 -17.74
CA GLN A 269 -21.57 15.27 -18.59
C GLN A 269 -20.50 14.78 -19.59
N SER A 270 -20.80 13.73 -20.35
CA SER A 270 -19.82 13.00 -21.16
C SER A 270 -19.08 13.87 -22.20
N ALA A 271 -19.78 14.83 -22.82
CA ALA A 271 -19.16 15.77 -23.77
C ALA A 271 -18.08 16.66 -23.09
N ARG A 272 -18.36 17.09 -21.85
CA ARG A 272 -17.39 17.85 -21.04
C ARG A 272 -16.25 16.94 -20.59
N ALA A 273 -16.51 15.68 -20.23
CA ALA A 273 -15.45 14.74 -19.87
C ALA A 273 -14.45 14.54 -21.03
N THR A 274 -14.95 14.37 -22.27
CA THR A 274 -14.11 14.30 -23.48
C THR A 274 -13.29 15.58 -23.68
N GLN A 275 -13.84 16.76 -23.43
CA GLN A 275 -13.10 18.02 -23.53
C GLN A 275 -11.96 18.10 -22.50
N ALA A 276 -12.23 17.71 -21.23
CA ALA A 276 -11.22 17.67 -20.18
C ALA A 276 -10.09 16.69 -20.52
N TYR A 277 -10.44 15.52 -21.06
CA TYR A 277 -9.47 14.55 -21.56
C TYR A 277 -8.53 15.13 -22.63
N ARG A 278 -9.09 15.80 -23.64
CA ARG A 278 -8.29 16.42 -24.72
C ARG A 278 -7.34 17.49 -24.17
N GLN A 279 -7.81 18.32 -23.25
CA GLN A 279 -6.98 19.34 -22.58
C GLN A 279 -5.86 18.70 -21.75
N ALA A 280 -6.18 17.64 -21.01
CA ALA A 280 -5.21 16.91 -20.21
C ALA A 280 -4.10 16.30 -21.06
N VAL A 281 -4.44 15.64 -22.18
CA VAL A 281 -3.47 15.06 -23.11
C VAL A 281 -2.61 16.14 -23.80
N ALA A 282 -3.23 17.24 -24.22
CA ALA A 282 -2.52 18.35 -24.85
C ALA A 282 -1.53 19.02 -23.89
N ALA A 283 -1.90 19.15 -22.61
CA ALA A 283 -1.04 19.71 -21.58
C ALA A 283 0.05 18.74 -21.08
N ASN A 284 -0.13 17.43 -21.27
CA ASN A 284 0.74 16.38 -20.73
C ASN A 284 1.07 15.30 -21.79
N PRO A 285 1.74 15.65 -22.90
CA PRO A 285 1.96 14.75 -24.02
C PRO A 285 2.79 13.51 -23.65
N ALA A 286 3.78 13.66 -22.76
CA ALA A 286 4.62 12.56 -22.29
C ALA A 286 3.86 11.55 -21.41
N GLN A 287 2.70 11.93 -20.86
CA GLN A 287 1.85 11.06 -20.04
C GLN A 287 0.49 10.79 -20.70
N ALA A 288 0.35 11.08 -22.00
CA ALA A 288 -0.88 10.87 -22.76
C ALA A 288 -1.39 9.42 -22.68
N ALA A 289 -0.49 8.43 -22.64
CA ALA A 289 -0.86 7.02 -22.50
C ALA A 289 -1.56 6.74 -21.16
N ARG A 290 -1.08 7.31 -20.05
CA ARG A 290 -1.69 7.17 -18.73
C ARG A 290 -3.09 7.80 -18.72
N ILE A 291 -3.20 9.02 -19.22
CA ILE A 291 -4.47 9.77 -19.27
C ILE A 291 -5.50 9.04 -20.14
N ARG A 292 -5.07 8.46 -21.27
CA ARG A 292 -5.94 7.66 -22.16
C ARG A 292 -6.43 6.38 -21.51
N ASN A 293 -5.57 5.68 -20.77
CA ASN A 293 -5.96 4.46 -20.07
C ASN A 293 -7.02 4.74 -18.99
N GLU A 294 -6.83 5.78 -18.19
CA GLU A 294 -7.80 6.19 -17.18
C GLU A 294 -9.13 6.63 -17.80
N ALA A 295 -9.10 7.37 -18.92
CA ALA A 295 -10.31 7.81 -19.59
C ALA A 295 -11.09 6.65 -20.24
N ARG A 296 -10.41 5.57 -20.68
CA ARG A 296 -11.06 4.33 -21.14
C ARG A 296 -11.73 3.56 -20.03
N LEU A 297 -11.10 3.47 -18.85
CA LEU A 297 -11.71 2.83 -17.67
C LEU A 297 -12.98 3.54 -17.21
N LEU A 298 -13.13 4.81 -17.58
CA LEU A 298 -14.28 5.64 -17.26
C LEU A 298 -15.30 5.73 -18.40
N ASP A 299 -15.16 4.92 -19.47
CA ASP A 299 -16.04 4.92 -20.64
C ASP A 299 -16.24 6.30 -21.29
N VAL A 300 -15.21 7.15 -21.28
CA VAL A 300 -15.29 8.49 -21.88
C VAL A 300 -15.41 8.38 -23.40
N PRO A 301 -16.42 8.98 -24.04
CA PRO A 301 -16.63 8.83 -25.49
C PRO A 301 -15.51 9.41 -26.36
N GLY A 302 -15.15 8.69 -27.42
CA GLY A 302 -14.25 9.16 -28.49
C GLY A 302 -12.75 9.10 -28.16
N ILE A 303 -12.31 8.05 -27.45
CA ILE A 303 -10.94 7.82 -26.94
C ILE A 303 -10.40 6.45 -27.36
#